data_AF-A0AAJ6K2P8-F1
#
_entry.id   AF-A0AAJ6K2P8-F1
#
_cell.length_a   1.000
_cell.length_b   1.000
_cell.length_c   1.000
_cell.angle_alpha   90.00
_cell.angle_beta   90.00
_cell.angle_gamma   90.00
#
_symmetry.space_group_name_H-M   'P 1'
#
loop_
_entity.id
_entity.type
_entity.pdbx_description
1 polymer ?
#
loop_
_entity_poly.entity_id
_entity_poly.type
_entity_poly.pdbx_seq_one_letter_code
_entity_poly.pdbx_strand_id
1 'polypeptide(L)'
;MEKTLNLLMGRQVSSPQLQALGVALDSTEFKQRPAVIIKKGRLFCQRCGFQAPRTDYALPDKSYYCPACLAWGRLTTTMSLYSIPEANDFKKYSQDLLEKKPRLSLWQKKAAKELLQTVKRKQERLLWAVTGAGKTEMLFEALNFALLNQQRVCLATPRVDVCNELYPRLC
;
A
#
# COMPACT_ATOMS: atom_id res chain seq x y z
N MET A 1 4.56 -10.64 23.59
CA MET A 1 5.60 -9.97 22.78
C MET A 1 5.47 -10.31 21.30
N GLU A 2 5.47 -11.58 20.89
CA GLU A 2 5.44 -12.00 19.48
C GLU A 2 4.23 -11.49 18.69
N LYS A 3 3.01 -11.55 19.25
CA LYS A 3 1.81 -10.96 18.63
C LYS A 3 1.93 -9.44 18.42
N THR A 4 2.55 -8.72 19.33
CA THR A 4 2.74 -7.26 19.25
C THR A 4 3.79 -6.89 18.21
N LEU A 5 4.85 -7.70 18.07
CA LEU A 5 5.84 -7.54 17.01
C LEU A 5 5.26 -7.82 15.62
N ASN A 6 4.40 -8.82 15.48
CA ASN A 6 3.72 -9.08 14.20
C ASN A 6 2.86 -7.90 13.74
N LEU A 7 2.27 -7.13 14.67
CA LEU A 7 1.55 -5.89 14.35
C LEU A 7 2.46 -4.77 13.82
N LEU A 8 3.78 -4.88 13.99
CA LEU A 8 4.79 -3.91 13.53
C LEU A 8 5.43 -4.29 12.19
N MET A 9 5.17 -5.50 11.67
CA MET A 9 5.64 -5.90 10.34
C MET A 9 5.07 -4.96 9.28
N GLY A 10 5.96 -4.39 8.47
CA GLY A 10 5.59 -3.45 7.39
C GLY A 10 5.10 -2.07 7.87
N ARG A 11 4.77 -1.90 9.15
CA ARG A 11 4.37 -0.61 9.72
C ARG A 11 5.58 0.27 10.00
N GLN A 12 5.36 1.57 9.94
CA GLN A 12 6.35 2.59 10.28
C GLN A 12 5.85 3.40 11.46
N VAL A 13 6.49 3.23 12.61
CA VAL A 13 6.08 3.82 13.88
C VAL A 13 7.18 4.69 14.45
N SER A 14 6.80 5.78 15.12
CA SER A 14 7.75 6.64 15.83
C SER A 14 8.15 6.05 17.18
N SER A 15 9.21 6.56 17.81
CA SER A 15 9.62 6.12 19.16
C SER A 15 8.47 6.21 20.18
N PRO A 16 7.69 7.31 20.25
CA PRO A 16 6.53 7.38 21.16
C PRO A 16 5.47 6.33 20.86
N GLN A 17 5.26 5.98 19.60
CA GLN A 17 4.30 4.95 19.20
C GLN A 17 4.77 3.54 19.60
N LEU A 18 6.07 3.25 19.50
CA LEU A 18 6.63 1.99 19.99
C LEU A 18 6.51 1.86 21.51
N GLN A 19 6.83 2.92 22.24
CA GLN A 19 6.70 2.96 23.69
C GLN A 19 5.25 2.74 24.13
N ALA A 20 4.29 3.36 23.44
CA ALA A 20 2.86 3.16 23.69
C ALA A 20 2.40 1.71 23.44
N LEU A 21 3.10 0.96 22.58
CA LEU A 21 2.84 -0.47 22.34
C LEU A 21 3.56 -1.39 23.35
N GLY A 22 4.33 -0.84 24.28
CA GLY A 22 5.10 -1.61 25.28
C GLY A 22 6.24 -2.42 24.66
N VAL A 23 6.79 -1.98 23.52
CA VAL A 23 7.89 -2.66 22.83
C VAL A 23 9.19 -1.92 23.10
N ALA A 24 10.16 -2.59 23.72
CA ALA A 24 11.49 -2.06 23.96
C ALA A 24 12.27 -1.92 22.65
N LEU A 25 13.07 -0.85 22.53
CA LEU A 25 13.88 -0.55 21.34
C LEU A 25 15.12 -1.44 21.21
N ASP A 26 15.44 -2.23 22.23
CA ASP A 26 16.67 -3.03 22.30
C ASP A 26 16.59 -4.34 21.50
N SER A 27 15.49 -4.60 20.78
CA SER A 27 15.43 -5.76 19.89
C SER A 27 16.21 -5.52 18.60
N THR A 28 17.02 -6.50 18.23
CA THR A 28 17.87 -6.50 17.02
C THR A 28 17.07 -6.56 15.70
N GLU A 29 15.74 -6.58 15.76
CA GLU A 29 14.84 -6.81 14.62
C GLU A 29 14.36 -5.51 13.96
N PHE A 30 14.58 -4.36 14.60
CA PHE A 30 14.11 -3.08 14.07
C PHE A 30 15.06 -2.50 13.02
N LYS A 31 14.50 -2.10 11.89
CA LYS A 31 15.12 -1.11 11.01
C LYS A 31 14.75 0.29 11.49
N GLN A 32 15.77 1.08 11.81
CA GLN A 32 15.63 2.48 12.17
C GLN A 32 16.01 3.39 10.99
N ARG A 33 15.25 4.47 10.79
CA ARG A 33 15.58 5.54 9.84
C ARG A 33 15.05 6.90 10.31
N PRO A 34 15.61 8.04 9.87
CA PRO A 34 15.08 9.34 10.24
C PRO A 34 13.64 9.53 9.73
N ALA A 35 12.77 10.13 10.53
CA ALA A 35 11.37 10.29 10.16
C ALA A 35 11.17 11.34 9.07
N VAL A 36 11.91 12.44 9.16
CA VAL A 36 11.90 13.55 8.22
C VAL A 36 13.34 13.91 7.89
N ILE A 37 13.65 14.09 6.60
CA ILE A 37 14.98 14.48 6.12
C ILE A 37 14.90 15.77 5.31
N ILE A 38 16.00 16.51 5.27
CA ILE A 38 16.11 17.72 4.45
C ILE A 38 17.07 17.42 3.30
N LYS A 39 16.62 17.65 2.06
CA LYS A 39 17.49 17.57 0.87
C LYS A 39 17.31 18.83 0.05
N LYS A 40 18.41 19.51 -0.29
CA LYS A 40 18.42 20.74 -1.11
C LYS A 40 17.39 21.79 -0.64
N GLY A 41 17.31 22.03 0.68
CA GLY A 41 16.39 23.00 1.28
C GLY A 41 14.91 22.57 1.37
N ARG A 42 14.57 21.38 0.88
CA ARG A 42 13.22 20.81 0.96
C ARG A 42 13.14 19.76 2.06
N LEU A 43 12.03 19.76 2.77
CA LEU A 43 11.62 18.72 3.70
C LEU A 43 11.08 17.52 2.93
N PHE A 44 11.44 16.31 3.37
CA PHE A 44 10.94 15.04 2.86
C PHE A 44 10.54 14.15 4.04
N CYS A 45 9.26 13.77 4.11
CA CYS A 45 8.78 12.82 5.10
C CYS A 45 9.04 11.38 4.63
N GLN A 46 9.77 10.59 5.42
CA GLN A 46 10.05 9.19 5.09
C GLN A 46 8.86 8.25 5.39
N ARG A 47 7.80 8.73 6.06
CA ARG A 47 6.57 7.95 6.29
C ARG A 47 5.58 8.03 5.13
N CYS A 48 5.13 9.25 4.80
CA CYS A 48 4.08 9.47 3.81
C CYS A 48 4.60 9.98 2.45
N GLY A 49 5.89 10.29 2.34
CA GLY A 49 6.47 10.84 1.11
C GLY A 49 6.20 12.32 0.86
N PHE A 50 5.55 13.05 1.78
CA PHE A 50 5.29 14.48 1.66
C PHE A 50 6.58 15.28 1.44
N GLN A 51 6.51 16.28 0.56
CA GLN A 51 7.65 17.14 0.22
C GLN A 51 7.23 18.59 0.12
N ALA A 52 8.01 19.48 0.71
CA ALA A 52 7.78 20.92 0.63
C ALA A 52 9.05 21.72 0.97
N PRO A 53 9.11 23.04 0.70
CA PRO A 53 10.14 23.89 1.27
C PRO A 53 10.19 23.75 2.80
N ARG A 54 11.39 23.65 3.39
CA ARG A 54 11.52 23.45 4.85
C ARG A 54 11.00 24.66 5.65
N THR A 55 11.12 25.86 5.09
CA THR A 55 10.78 27.14 5.75
C THR A 55 9.33 27.19 6.23
N ASP A 56 8.42 26.54 5.49
CA ASP A 56 6.99 26.61 5.74
C ASP A 56 6.56 25.75 6.94
N TYR A 57 7.45 24.86 7.40
CA TYR A 57 7.16 23.87 8.44
C TYR A 57 8.23 23.82 9.53
N ALA A 58 8.85 24.97 9.82
CA ALA A 58 9.79 25.13 10.92
C ALA A 58 9.07 25.14 12.28
N LEU A 59 9.73 24.57 13.28
CA LEU A 59 9.33 24.63 14.68
C LEU A 59 10.24 25.60 15.46
N PRO A 60 9.83 26.09 16.65
CA PRO A 60 10.62 27.01 17.46
C PRO A 60 12.01 26.48 17.86
N ASP A 61 12.14 25.15 17.96
CA ASP A 61 13.39 24.45 18.26
C ASP A 61 14.31 24.28 17.03
N LYS A 62 14.00 24.96 15.92
CA LYS A 62 14.68 24.86 14.61
C LYS A 62 14.57 23.49 13.93
N SER A 63 13.75 22.57 14.47
CA SER A 63 13.38 21.34 13.78
C SER A 63 12.28 21.60 12.76
N TYR A 64 11.98 20.61 11.93
CA TYR A 64 10.92 20.71 10.92
C TYR A 64 9.98 19.54 11.03
N TYR A 65 8.69 19.75 10.75
CA TYR A 65 7.67 18.72 10.90
C TYR A 65 6.91 18.43 9.60
N CYS A 66 6.35 17.22 9.52
CA CYS A 66 5.51 16.84 8.40
C CYS A 66 4.02 17.15 8.69
N PRO A 67 3.38 18.09 7.96
CA PRO A 67 1.96 18.42 8.18
C PRO A 67 1.03 17.26 7.83
N ALA A 68 1.32 16.51 6.77
CA ALA A 68 0.50 15.38 6.31
C ALA A 68 0.44 14.21 7.32
N CYS A 69 1.34 14.20 8.30
CA CYS A 69 1.44 13.15 9.30
C CYS A 69 0.78 13.52 10.63
N LEU A 70 0.29 14.76 10.80
CA LEU A 70 -0.21 15.27 12.08
C LEU A 70 -1.32 14.40 12.68
N ALA A 71 -2.31 13.98 11.87
CA ALA A 71 -3.41 13.13 12.31
C ALA A 71 -2.95 11.74 12.82
N TRP A 72 -1.77 11.29 12.40
CA TRP A 72 -1.20 9.98 12.73
C TRP A 72 0.00 10.08 13.69
N GLY A 73 0.10 11.20 14.40
CA GLY A 73 1.24 11.57 15.23
C GLY A 73 2.28 12.37 14.44
N ARG A 74 2.59 13.57 14.95
CA ARG A 74 3.59 14.48 14.38
C ARG A 74 4.93 13.76 14.21
N LEU A 75 5.53 13.92 13.03
CA LEU A 75 6.90 13.51 12.76
C LEU A 75 7.76 14.75 12.53
N THR A 76 8.95 14.76 13.12
CA THR A 76 9.92 15.84 12.98
C THR A 76 11.27 15.32 12.45
N THR A 77 12.17 16.24 12.12
CA THR A 77 13.57 15.95 11.75
C THR A 77 14.39 15.37 12.90
N THR A 78 13.93 15.47 14.15
CA THR A 78 14.59 14.90 15.34
C THR A 78 14.08 13.50 15.68
N MET A 79 13.03 13.03 15.00
CA MET A 79 12.42 11.73 15.26
C MET A 79 12.96 10.65 14.33
N SER A 80 12.90 9.40 14.80
CA SER A 80 13.14 8.21 14.00
C SER A 80 11.86 7.43 13.77
N LEU A 81 11.80 6.74 12.65
CA LEU A 81 10.83 5.70 12.34
C LEU A 81 11.48 4.34 12.51
N TYR A 82 10.72 3.44 13.09
CA TYR A 82 11.07 2.05 13.28
C TYR A 82 10.09 1.18 12.52
N SER A 83 10.61 0.10 11.96
CA SER A 83 9.81 -0.87 11.22
C SER A 83 10.48 -2.23 11.32
N ILE A 84 9.67 -3.29 11.38
CA ILE A 84 10.16 -4.64 11.17
C ILE A 84 9.98 -4.97 9.69
N PRO A 85 11.03 -5.47 9.00
CA PRO A 85 10.91 -5.91 7.61
C PRO A 85 9.79 -6.94 7.49
N GLU A 86 8.79 -6.62 6.69
CA GLU A 86 7.82 -7.63 6.30
C GLU A 86 8.49 -8.56 5.29
N ALA A 87 8.49 -9.87 5.57
CA ALA A 87 9.06 -10.86 4.66
C ALA A 87 8.41 -10.82 3.26
N ASN A 88 7.18 -10.29 3.18
CA ASN A 88 6.36 -10.29 1.97
C ASN A 88 6.23 -11.72 1.38
N ASP A 89 6.24 -12.74 2.23
CA ASP A 89 6.11 -14.14 1.84
C ASP A 89 4.64 -14.49 1.59
N PHE A 90 4.04 -13.79 0.63
CA PHE A 90 2.68 -14.05 0.19
C PHE A 90 2.61 -15.39 -0.52
N LYS A 91 1.44 -16.03 -0.44
CA LYS A 91 1.15 -17.28 -1.15
C LYS A 91 1.54 -17.13 -2.62
N LYS A 92 2.42 -18.02 -3.08
CA LYS A 92 2.79 -18.12 -4.49
C LYS A 92 1.75 -18.96 -5.21
N TYR A 93 1.29 -18.47 -6.35
CA TYR A 93 0.30 -19.14 -7.18
C TYR A 93 0.99 -19.71 -8.41
N SER A 94 0.82 -21.02 -8.64
CA SER A 94 1.38 -21.74 -9.78
C SER A 94 0.33 -22.14 -10.82
N GLN A 95 -0.95 -21.90 -10.53
CA GLN A 95 -2.08 -22.30 -11.35
C GLN A 95 -3.12 -21.17 -11.43
N ASP A 96 -3.97 -21.24 -12.46
CA ASP A 96 -5.05 -20.28 -12.68
C ASP A 96 -5.95 -20.18 -11.43
N LEU A 97 -6.12 -18.96 -10.92
CA LEU A 97 -6.90 -18.70 -9.71
C LEU A 97 -8.40 -18.65 -9.97
N LEU A 98 -8.80 -18.52 -11.23
CA LEU A 98 -10.20 -18.50 -11.60
C LEU A 98 -10.67 -19.93 -11.81
N GLU A 99 -11.28 -20.53 -10.78
CA GLU A 99 -11.91 -21.85 -10.90
C GLU A 99 -12.87 -21.92 -12.10
N LYS A 100 -13.59 -20.82 -12.35
CA LYS A 100 -14.46 -20.67 -13.51
C LYS A 100 -14.36 -19.28 -14.11
N LYS A 101 -13.89 -19.21 -15.35
CA LYS A 101 -13.84 -17.94 -16.09
C LYS A 101 -15.26 -17.45 -16.41
N PRO A 102 -15.59 -16.18 -16.14
CA PRO A 102 -16.89 -15.64 -16.48
C PRO A 102 -17.09 -15.64 -17.99
N ARG A 103 -18.33 -15.89 -18.44
CA ARG A 103 -18.69 -15.76 -19.86
C ARG A 103 -18.80 -14.28 -20.21
N LEU A 104 -17.76 -13.74 -20.81
CA LEU A 104 -17.70 -12.34 -21.24
C LEU A 104 -18.43 -12.11 -22.58
N SER A 105 -19.15 -11.01 -22.68
CA SER A 105 -19.66 -10.45 -23.94
C SER A 105 -18.53 -9.98 -24.86
N LEU A 106 -18.83 -9.69 -26.12
CA LEU A 106 -17.82 -9.22 -27.09
C LEU A 106 -17.06 -7.98 -26.58
N TRP A 107 -17.80 -7.00 -26.07
CA TRP A 107 -17.23 -5.75 -25.55
C TRP A 107 -16.45 -5.96 -24.26
N GLN A 108 -16.94 -6.82 -23.36
CA GLN A 108 -16.22 -7.21 -22.15
C GLN A 108 -14.89 -7.91 -22.48
N LYS A 109 -14.86 -8.81 -23.47
CA LYS A 109 -13.63 -9.48 -23.90
C LYS A 109 -12.60 -8.48 -24.44
N LYS A 110 -13.05 -7.51 -25.24
CA LYS A 110 -12.18 -6.45 -25.75
C LYS A 110 -11.57 -5.64 -24.59
N ALA A 111 -12.42 -5.21 -23.65
CA ALA A 111 -11.98 -4.46 -22.47
C ALA A 111 -11.03 -5.28 -21.57
N ALA A 112 -11.34 -6.55 -21.30
CA ALA A 112 -10.50 -7.45 -20.51
C ALA A 112 -9.11 -7.65 -21.15
N LYS A 113 -9.06 -7.88 -22.46
CA LYS A 113 -7.80 -8.01 -23.21
C LYS A 113 -6.99 -6.71 -23.13
N GLU A 114 -7.64 -5.57 -23.27
CA GLU A 114 -7.01 -4.27 -23.10
C GLU A 114 -6.43 -4.12 -21.68
N LEU A 115 -7.21 -4.35 -20.63
CA LEU A 115 -6.77 -4.29 -19.23
C LEU A 115 -5.57 -5.20 -18.96
N LEU A 116 -5.59 -6.44 -19.48
CA LEU A 116 -4.46 -7.37 -19.38
C LEU A 116 -3.18 -6.79 -20.01
N GLN A 117 -3.28 -6.14 -21.18
CA GLN A 117 -2.13 -5.50 -21.82
C GLN A 117 -1.61 -4.30 -21.01
N THR A 118 -2.50 -3.53 -20.38
CA THR A 118 -2.10 -2.44 -19.48
C THR A 118 -1.28 -2.95 -18.31
N VAL A 119 -1.72 -4.02 -17.65
CA VAL A 119 -0.98 -4.64 -16.54
C VAL A 119 0.36 -5.18 -17.00
N LYS A 120 0.42 -5.87 -18.15
CA LYS A 120 1.68 -6.36 -18.76
C LYS A 120 2.67 -5.24 -19.04
N ARG A 121 2.18 -4.07 -19.47
CA ARG A 121 2.99 -2.89 -19.78
C ARG A 121 3.26 -1.98 -18.58
N LYS A 122 2.71 -2.30 -17.40
CA LYS A 122 2.77 -1.47 -16.18
C LYS A 122 2.30 -0.03 -16.42
N GLN A 123 1.18 0.11 -17.12
CA GLN A 123 0.57 1.40 -17.47
C GLN A 123 -0.70 1.66 -16.66
N GLU A 124 -1.19 2.88 -16.72
CA GLU A 124 -2.48 3.28 -16.15
C GLU A 124 -3.58 3.21 -17.23
N ARG A 125 -4.82 2.91 -16.81
CA ARG A 125 -5.98 2.90 -17.70
C ARG A 125 -7.27 3.24 -16.95
N LEU A 126 -8.11 4.05 -17.59
CA LEU A 126 -9.50 4.26 -17.20
C LEU A 126 -10.41 3.31 -17.98
N LEU A 127 -11.13 2.43 -17.26
CA LEU A 127 -12.20 1.62 -17.85
C LEU A 127 -13.52 2.40 -17.79
N TRP A 128 -13.94 2.94 -18.93
CA TRP A 128 -15.22 3.64 -19.04
C TRP A 128 -16.36 2.67 -19.37
N ALA A 129 -17.25 2.41 -18.41
CA ALA A 129 -18.39 1.51 -18.60
C ALA A 129 -19.57 1.85 -17.68
N VAL A 130 -20.79 1.65 -18.19
CA VAL A 130 -22.04 1.88 -17.45
C VAL A 130 -22.19 0.96 -16.23
N THR A 131 -23.12 1.28 -15.34
CA THR A 131 -23.50 0.42 -14.21
C THR A 131 -24.02 -0.92 -14.72
N GLY A 132 -23.73 -2.01 -14.01
CA GLY A 132 -24.14 -3.37 -14.42
C GLY A 132 -23.39 -3.97 -15.62
N ALA A 133 -22.44 -3.25 -16.23
CA ALA A 133 -21.68 -3.75 -17.39
C ALA A 133 -20.70 -4.92 -17.10
N GLY A 134 -20.60 -5.37 -15.85
CA GLY A 134 -19.64 -6.41 -15.44
C GLY A 134 -18.19 -5.92 -15.41
N LYS A 135 -17.95 -4.72 -14.84
CA LYS A 135 -16.61 -4.13 -14.74
C LYS A 135 -15.63 -5.03 -13.97
N THR A 136 -16.12 -5.73 -12.95
CA THR A 136 -15.33 -6.62 -12.13
C THR A 136 -14.86 -7.83 -12.92
N GLU A 137 -15.76 -8.48 -13.65
CA GLU A 137 -15.47 -9.67 -14.44
C GLU A 137 -14.42 -9.40 -15.52
N MET A 138 -14.38 -8.16 -16.05
CA MET A 138 -13.35 -7.73 -17.00
C MET A 138 -11.94 -7.65 -16.37
N LEU A 139 -11.81 -7.53 -15.04
CA LEU A 139 -10.52 -7.43 -14.35
C LEU A 139 -9.89 -8.79 -14.06
N PHE A 140 -10.68 -9.86 -13.97
CA PHE A 140 -10.24 -11.16 -13.48
C PHE A 140 -9.02 -11.73 -14.22
N GLU A 141 -8.97 -11.62 -15.55
CA GLU A 141 -7.80 -12.09 -16.32
C GLU A 141 -6.53 -11.32 -15.98
N ALA A 142 -6.65 -10.00 -15.75
CA ALA A 142 -5.52 -9.15 -15.41
C ALA A 142 -5.03 -9.41 -13.97
N LEU A 143 -5.95 -9.64 -13.02
CA LEU A 143 -5.65 -10.04 -11.64
C LEU A 143 -4.92 -11.38 -11.59
N ASN A 144 -5.47 -12.38 -12.28
CA ASN A 144 -4.88 -13.71 -12.36
C ASN A 144 -3.46 -13.67 -12.96
N PHE A 145 -3.27 -12.93 -14.07
CA PHE A 145 -1.95 -12.72 -14.65
C PHE A 145 -0.98 -12.09 -13.65
N ALA A 146 -1.38 -11.02 -12.95
CA ALA A 146 -0.54 -10.34 -11.98
C ALA A 146 -0.10 -11.29 -10.85
N LEU A 147 -1.05 -12.04 -10.27
CA LEU A 147 -0.79 -12.95 -9.16
C LEU A 147 0.09 -14.15 -9.56
N LEU A 148 -0.14 -14.74 -10.73
CA LEU A 148 0.72 -15.79 -11.29
C LEU A 148 2.15 -15.32 -11.57
N ASN A 149 2.32 -14.02 -11.84
CA ASN A 149 3.62 -13.39 -12.04
C ASN A 149 4.20 -12.81 -10.72
N GLN A 150 3.69 -13.25 -9.57
CA GLN A 150 4.13 -12.83 -8.23
C GLN A 150 4.10 -11.31 -8.03
N GLN A 151 3.20 -10.63 -8.75
CA GLN A 151 2.97 -9.20 -8.56
C GLN A 151 2.05 -8.97 -7.36
N ARG A 152 2.18 -7.79 -6.76
CA ARG A 152 1.32 -7.35 -5.66
C ARG A 152 0.12 -6.59 -6.21
N VAL A 153 -1.06 -6.97 -5.76
CA VAL A 153 -2.33 -6.42 -6.23
C VAL A 153 -3.10 -5.85 -5.03
N CYS A 154 -3.61 -4.63 -5.19
CA CYS A 154 -4.60 -4.03 -4.30
C CYS A 154 -5.87 -3.76 -5.10
N LEU A 155 -6.98 -4.33 -4.66
CA LEU A 155 -8.30 -4.04 -5.22
C LEU A 155 -9.07 -3.19 -4.22
N ALA A 156 -9.32 -1.93 -4.60
CA ALA A 156 -10.05 -0.99 -3.76
C ALA A 156 -11.46 -0.77 -4.31
N THR A 157 -12.44 -0.75 -3.42
CA THR A 157 -13.84 -0.40 -3.70
C THR A 157 -14.32 0.58 -2.63
N PRO A 158 -15.20 1.54 -2.98
CA PRO A 158 -15.69 2.53 -2.03
C PRO A 158 -16.58 1.94 -0.93
N ARG A 159 -17.09 0.72 -1.09
CA ARG A 159 -18.03 0.09 -0.15
C ARG A 159 -17.56 -1.29 0.28
N VAL A 160 -17.71 -1.57 1.58
CA VAL A 160 -17.27 -2.81 2.23
C VAL A 160 -18.10 -4.03 1.79
N ASP A 161 -19.39 -3.84 1.49
CA ASP A 161 -20.26 -4.91 0.97
C ASP A 161 -19.73 -5.49 -0.35
N VAL A 162 -19.19 -4.63 -1.23
CA VAL A 162 -18.53 -5.07 -2.46
C VAL A 162 -17.26 -5.86 -2.15
N CYS A 163 -16.46 -5.49 -1.14
CA CYS A 163 -15.31 -6.31 -0.74
C CYS A 163 -15.75 -7.72 -0.35
N ASN A 164 -16.82 -7.83 0.44
CA ASN A 164 -17.35 -9.11 0.92
C ASN A 164 -17.93 -9.95 -0.23
N GLU A 165 -18.52 -9.32 -1.24
CA GLU A 165 -18.99 -10.00 -2.46
C GLU A 165 -17.82 -10.51 -3.32
N LEU A 166 -16.74 -9.73 -3.42
CA LEU A 166 -15.58 -10.05 -4.25
C LEU A 166 -14.67 -11.11 -3.63
N TYR A 167 -14.54 -11.12 -2.31
CA TYR A 167 -13.66 -12.02 -1.58
C TYR A 167 -13.82 -13.50 -2.00
N PRO A 168 -15.02 -14.11 -1.94
CA PRO A 168 -15.20 -15.51 -2.33
C PRO A 168 -15.05 -15.77 -3.85
N ARG A 169 -14.95 -14.73 -4.68
CA ARG A 169 -14.74 -14.85 -6.13
C ARG A 169 -13.26 -14.80 -6.52
N LEU A 170 -12.39 -14.37 -5.61
CA LEU A 170 -10.97 -14.13 -5.85
C LEU A 170 -10.04 -14.99 -4.97
N CYS A 171 -10.51 -15.42 -3.79
CA CYS A 171 -9.71 -16.06 -2.75
C CYS A 171 -10.29 -17.40 -2.31
#